data_AF-A0A2J8V686-F1
#
_entry.id   AF-A0A2J8V686-F1
#
_cell.length_a   1.000
_cell.length_b   1.000
_cell.length_c   1.000
_cell.angle_alpha   90.00
_cell.angle_beta   90.00
_cell.angle_gamma   90.00
#
_symmetry.space_group_name_H-M   'P 1'
#
loop_
_entity.id
_entity.type
_entity.pdbx_description
1 polymer ?
#
loop_
_entity_poly.entity_id
_entity_poly.type
_entity_poly.pdbx_seq_one_letter_code
_entity_poly.pdbx_strand_id
1 'polypeptide(L)'
;MSSALESVTVSDRPLGVSVTKAEVAPEEDERKKRRRERNKIAAAKCRNKKKEKTECLQKESEKLESVNAELKAQIEELKNEKQHLIYMLNLHRPTCIVRAQNGRTPEDERNLFIQQIKEGTLQS
;
A
#
# COMPACT_ATOMS: atom_id res chain seq x y z
N MET A 1 19.17 -58.55 43.07
CA MET A 1 18.46 -59.84 42.91
C MET A 1 17.42 -59.65 41.84
N SER A 2 17.56 -60.40 40.73
CA SER A 2 16.58 -60.67 39.65
C SER A 2 16.18 -59.50 38.74
N SER A 3 16.51 -59.38 37.45
CA SER A 3 16.65 -60.28 36.26
C SER A 3 15.46 -60.21 35.29
N ALA A 4 15.79 -60.40 34.00
CA ALA A 4 14.99 -60.48 32.76
C ALA A 4 14.66 -59.12 32.09
N LEU A 5 15.39 -58.68 31.05
CA LEU A 5 15.42 -59.15 29.65
C LEU A 5 14.05 -59.17 28.98
N GLU A 6 13.84 -58.29 28.00
CA GLU A 6 13.26 -58.66 26.70
C GLU A 6 13.56 -57.61 25.62
N SER A 7 14.16 -58.11 24.54
CA SER A 7 14.29 -57.54 23.20
C SER A 7 12.93 -57.11 22.63
N VAL A 8 12.82 -56.23 21.63
CA VAL A 8 12.86 -56.61 20.21
C VAL A 8 13.05 -55.34 19.36
N THR A 9 14.05 -55.37 18.47
CA THR A 9 14.18 -54.50 17.31
C THR A 9 13.22 -54.95 16.21
N VAL A 10 12.35 -54.07 15.72
CA VAL A 10 11.72 -54.26 14.40
C VAL A 10 12.00 -53.01 13.56
N SER A 11 13.05 -53.11 12.75
CA SER A 11 13.32 -52.19 11.67
C SER A 11 12.55 -52.69 10.45
N ASP A 12 11.27 -52.32 10.36
CA ASP A 12 10.46 -52.61 9.16
C ASP A 12 10.86 -51.65 8.04
N ARG A 13 11.92 -52.02 7.33
CA ARG A 13 12.23 -51.46 6.02
C ARG A 13 11.61 -52.39 4.98
N PRO A 14 10.57 -51.98 4.24
CA PRO A 14 9.97 -52.86 3.24
C PRO A 14 10.98 -53.07 2.10
N LEU A 15 11.47 -54.31 1.98
CA LEU A 15 12.21 -54.82 0.83
C LEU A 15 11.25 -54.91 -0.36
N GLY A 16 11.11 -53.78 -1.07
CA GLY A 16 10.40 -53.70 -2.34
C GLY A 16 11.29 -54.15 -3.51
N VAL A 17 11.02 -55.36 -4.00
CA VAL A 17 11.22 -55.88 -5.37
C VAL A 17 12.42 -55.32 -6.16
N SER A 18 13.49 -56.11 -6.23
CA SER A 18 14.61 -55.93 -7.16
C SER A 18 14.19 -56.29 -8.59
N VAL A 19 13.51 -55.37 -9.27
CA VAL A 19 13.37 -55.39 -10.74
C VAL A 19 14.66 -54.81 -11.32
N THR A 20 15.36 -55.60 -12.14
CA THR A 20 16.52 -55.25 -13.01
C THR A 20 17.21 -53.90 -12.74
N LYS A 21 18.15 -53.90 -11.79
CA LYS A 21 18.93 -52.73 -11.33
C LYS A 21 19.70 -51.96 -12.43
N ALA A 22 19.85 -52.53 -13.62
CA ALA A 22 20.59 -51.93 -14.74
C ALA A 22 19.71 -51.19 -15.77
N GLU A 23 18.45 -51.61 -15.96
CA GLU A 23 17.55 -50.98 -16.95
C GLU A 23 16.65 -49.91 -16.32
N VAL A 24 16.32 -50.05 -15.03
CA VAL A 24 15.51 -49.07 -14.27
C VAL A 24 16.33 -47.84 -13.86
N ALA A 25 17.64 -47.99 -13.64
CA ALA A 25 18.53 -46.90 -13.22
C ALA A 25 18.57 -45.69 -14.18
N PRO A 26 18.74 -45.85 -15.51
CA PRO A 26 18.74 -44.72 -16.43
C PRO A 26 17.37 -44.02 -16.54
N GLU A 27 16.26 -44.76 -16.46
CA GLU A 27 14.91 -44.17 -16.48
C GLU A 27 14.61 -43.40 -15.18
N GLU A 28 15.02 -43.94 -14.02
CA GLU A 28 14.92 -43.27 -12.73
C GLU A 28 15.78 -41.99 -12.66
N ASP A 29 16.98 -42.00 -13.23
CA ASP A 29 17.86 -40.82 -13.28
C ASP A 29 17.26 -39.70 -14.14
N GLU A 30 16.68 -40.04 -15.30
CA GLU A 30 15.97 -39.07 -16.13
C GLU A 30 14.71 -38.52 -15.44
N ARG A 31 13.95 -39.36 -14.72
CA ARG A 31 12.81 -38.91 -13.91
C ARG A 31 13.27 -37.94 -12.80
N LYS A 32 14.39 -38.24 -12.14
CA LYS A 32 14.99 -37.39 -11.10
C LYS A 32 15.51 -36.07 -11.67
N LYS A 33 16.11 -36.09 -12.86
CA LYS A 33 16.55 -34.89 -13.60
C LYS A 33 15.36 -33.99 -13.96
N ARG A 34 14.28 -34.55 -14.51
CA ARG A 34 13.02 -33.82 -14.79
C ARG A 34 12.39 -33.23 -13.53
N ARG A 35 12.49 -33.92 -12.38
CA ARG A 35 11.99 -33.39 -11.10
C ARG A 35 12.84 -32.21 -10.61
N ARG A 36 14.17 -32.31 -10.71
CA ARG A 36 15.10 -31.22 -10.35
C ARG A 36 14.90 -30.00 -11.23
N GLU A 37 14.74 -30.19 -12.55
CA GLU A 37 14.49 -29.07 -13.46
C GLU A 37 13.16 -28.37 -13.14
N ARG A 38 12.09 -29.14 -12.90
CA ARG A 38 10.81 -28.57 -12.43
C ARG A 38 10.93 -27.81 -11.12
N ASN A 39 11.68 -28.35 -10.14
CA ASN A 39 11.89 -27.67 -8.86
C ASN A 39 12.73 -26.39 -9.02
N LYS A 40 13.74 -26.40 -9.89
CA LYS A 40 14.56 -25.24 -10.24
C LYS A 40 13.70 -24.10 -10.81
N ILE A 41 12.81 -24.42 -11.76
CA ILE A 41 11.86 -23.46 -12.33
C ILE A 41 10.89 -22.95 -11.25
N ALA A 42 10.34 -23.85 -10.42
CA ALA A 42 9.42 -23.47 -9.35
C ALA A 42 10.06 -22.54 -8.31
N ALA A 43 11.32 -22.82 -7.92
CA ALA A 43 12.09 -21.99 -7.00
C ALA A 43 12.37 -20.61 -7.60
N ALA A 44 12.77 -20.54 -8.88
CA ALA A 44 12.96 -19.29 -9.60
C ALA A 44 11.65 -18.48 -9.67
N LYS A 45 10.53 -19.13 -10.00
CA LYS A 45 9.21 -18.48 -10.06
C LYS A 45 8.77 -17.96 -8.68
N CYS A 46 9.03 -18.71 -7.61
CA CYS A 46 8.73 -18.27 -6.24
C CYS A 46 9.55 -17.02 -5.86
N ARG A 47 10.86 -17.02 -6.15
CA ARG A 47 11.75 -15.88 -5.92
C ARG A 47 11.32 -14.66 -6.73
N ASN A 48 11.03 -14.83 -8.02
CA ASN A 48 10.58 -13.75 -8.89
C ASN A 48 9.25 -13.17 -8.43
N LYS A 49 8.25 -14.01 -8.10
CA LYS A 49 6.96 -13.54 -7.58
C LYS A 49 7.11 -12.74 -6.28
N LYS A 50 8.02 -13.15 -5.39
CA LYS A 50 8.31 -12.39 -4.16
C LYS A 50 8.98 -11.05 -4.49
N LYS A 51 9.93 -11.04 -5.43
CA LYS A 51 10.61 -9.83 -5.89
C LYS A 51 9.63 -8.84 -6.53
N GLU A 52 8.84 -9.28 -7.50
CA GLU A 52 7.81 -8.48 -8.17
C GLU A 52 6.80 -7.89 -7.18
N LYS A 53 6.33 -8.68 -6.20
CA LYS A 53 5.43 -8.18 -5.15
C LYS A 53 6.09 -7.06 -4.33
N THR A 54 7.35 -7.25 -3.97
CA THR A 54 8.10 -6.26 -3.18
C THR A 54 8.33 -4.98 -3.99
N GLU A 55 8.72 -5.11 -5.26
CA GLU A 55 8.91 -3.98 -6.17
C GLU A 55 7.61 -3.21 -6.43
N CYS A 56 6.48 -3.92 -6.57
CA CYS A 56 5.17 -3.29 -6.73
C CYS A 56 4.81 -2.44 -5.51
N LEU A 57 4.94 -3.00 -4.31
CA LEU A 57 4.67 -2.29 -3.05
C LEU A 57 5.60 -1.09 -2.87
N GLN A 58 6.88 -1.23 -3.22
CA GLN A 58 7.85 -0.14 -3.13
C GLN A 58 7.47 1.03 -4.07
N LYS A 59 7.14 0.73 -5.34
CA LYS A 59 6.70 1.73 -6.31
C LYS A 59 5.40 2.41 -5.89
N GLU A 60 4.48 1.65 -5.30
CA GLU A 60 3.22 2.20 -4.78
C GLU A 60 3.49 3.14 -3.59
N SER A 61 4.38 2.77 -2.67
CA SER A 61 4.81 3.64 -1.56
C SER A 61 5.40 4.96 -2.08
N GLU A 62 6.37 4.87 -3.01
CA GLU A 62 7.02 6.04 -3.60
C GLU A 62 6.02 6.96 -4.30
N LYS A 63 5.07 6.38 -5.04
CA LYS A 63 4.00 7.15 -5.69
C LYS A 63 3.12 7.86 -4.66
N LEU A 64 2.69 7.16 -3.62
CA LEU A 64 1.85 7.75 -2.57
C LEU A 64 2.59 8.85 -1.80
N GLU A 65 3.88 8.67 -1.52
CA GLU A 65 4.73 9.69 -0.89
C GLU A 65 4.85 10.94 -1.76
N SER A 66 5.08 10.78 -3.07
CA SER A 66 5.12 11.89 -4.03
C SER A 66 3.80 12.66 -4.05
N VAL A 67 2.67 11.97 -4.17
CA VAL A 67 1.33 12.60 -4.20
C VAL A 67 1.03 13.29 -2.87
N ASN A 68 1.43 12.69 -1.74
CA ASN A 68 1.25 13.29 -0.43
C ASN A 68 2.06 14.60 -0.28
N ALA A 69 3.31 14.61 -0.76
CA ALA A 69 4.14 15.80 -0.76
C ALA A 69 3.54 16.92 -1.63
N GLU A 70 3.05 16.58 -2.82
CA GLU A 70 2.38 17.52 -3.72
C GLU A 70 1.12 18.13 -3.09
N LEU A 71 0.24 17.30 -2.53
CA LEU A 71 -0.97 17.77 -1.86
C LEU A 71 -0.66 18.66 -0.65
N LYS A 72 0.38 18.34 0.12
CA LYS A 72 0.84 19.19 1.23
C LYS A 72 1.32 20.55 0.75
N ALA A 73 2.07 20.60 -0.34
CA ALA A 73 2.53 21.85 -0.95
C ALA A 73 1.34 22.71 -1.42
N GLN A 74 0.36 22.10 -2.10
CA GLN A 74 -0.87 22.80 -2.52
C GLN A 74 -1.66 23.35 -1.32
N ILE A 75 -1.77 22.58 -0.23
CA ILE A 75 -2.42 23.06 1.00
C ILE A 75 -1.69 24.27 1.59
N GLU A 76 -0.36 24.27 1.59
CA GLU A 76 0.45 25.38 2.09
C GLU A 76 0.29 26.62 1.21
N GLU A 77 0.34 26.46 -0.11
CA GLU A 77 0.10 27.53 -1.07
C GLU A 77 -1.27 28.18 -0.88
N LEU A 78 -2.34 27.39 -0.81
CA LEU A 78 -3.71 27.88 -0.59
C LEU A 78 -3.86 28.56 0.78
N LYS A 79 -3.15 28.08 1.81
CA LYS A 79 -3.13 28.75 3.12
C LYS A 79 -2.47 30.11 3.04
N ASN A 80 -1.35 30.23 2.32
CA ASN A 80 -0.64 31.48 2.13
C ASN A 80 -1.48 32.48 1.33
N GLU A 81 -2.13 32.03 0.25
CA GLU A 81 -3.04 32.86 -0.54
C GLU A 81 -4.22 33.36 0.29
N LYS A 82 -4.85 32.47 1.07
CA LYS A 82 -5.91 32.86 2.01
C LYS A 82 -5.43 33.93 3.01
N GLN A 83 -4.25 33.74 3.61
CA GLN A 83 -3.69 34.72 4.55
C GLN A 83 -3.43 36.06 3.88
N HIS A 84 -2.91 36.05 2.65
CA HIS A 84 -2.67 37.25 1.86
C HIS A 84 -3.98 37.99 1.56
N LEU A 85 -5.03 37.29 1.11
CA LEU A 85 -6.34 37.87 0.86
C LEU A 85 -6.96 38.47 2.14
N ILE A 86 -6.86 37.75 3.27
CA ILE A 86 -7.33 38.27 4.57
C ILE A 86 -6.56 39.54 4.95
N TYR A 87 -5.24 39.56 4.76
CA TYR A 87 -4.42 40.73 5.02
C TYR A 87 -4.86 41.94 4.17
N MET A 88 -5.04 41.75 2.85
CA MET A 88 -5.53 42.81 1.96
C MET A 88 -6.91 43.32 2.37
N LEU A 89 -7.84 42.42 2.74
CA LEU A 89 -9.17 42.79 3.21
C LEU A 89 -9.10 43.60 4.52
N ASN A 90 -8.25 43.20 5.46
CA ASN A 90 -8.06 43.92 6.71
C ASN A 90 -7.48 45.32 6.49
N LEU A 91 -6.57 45.48 5.53
CA LEU A 91 -6.01 46.79 5.16
C LEU A 91 -7.06 47.70 4.52
N HIS A 92 -7.93 47.15 3.67
CA HIS A 92 -9.00 47.91 3.02
C HIS A 92 -10.11 48.33 3.98
N ARG A 93 -10.43 47.49 4.98
CA ARG A 93 -11.59 47.62 5.88
C ARG A 93 -11.81 49.01 6.49
N PRO A 94 -10.79 49.73 6.99
CA PRO A 94 -10.94 51.07 7.57
C PRO A 94 -11.27 52.15 6.54
N THR A 95 -10.87 51.94 5.29
CA THR A 95 -11.10 52.88 4.16
C THR A 95 -12.32 52.53 3.32
N CYS A 96 -13.01 51.44 3.67
CA CYS A 96 -14.11 50.92 2.88
C CYS A 96 -15.32 51.87 2.94
N ILE A 97 -15.66 52.50 1.82
CA ILE A 97 -16.76 53.46 1.68
C ILE A 97 -18.11 52.81 2.08
N VAL A 98 -18.27 51.51 1.82
CA VAL A 98 -19.47 50.74 2.20
C VAL A 98 -19.66 50.69 3.72
N ARG A 99 -18.57 50.65 4.50
CA ARG A 99 -18.61 50.69 5.99
C ARG A 99 -18.77 52.10 6.55
N ALA A 100 -18.27 53.11 5.85
CA ALA A 100 -18.44 54.50 6.23
C ALA A 100 -19.90 54.96 6.09
N GLN A 101 -20.66 54.36 5.15
CA GLN A 101 -22.06 54.72 4.90
C GLN A 101 -23.05 53.80 5.63
N ASN A 102 -22.69 52.54 5.88
CA ASN A 102 -23.52 51.60 6.62
C ASN A 102 -22.69 50.96 7.73
N GLY A 103 -22.98 51.27 9.00
CA GLY A 103 -22.33 50.72 10.19
C GLY A 103 -22.59 49.23 10.43
N ARG A 104 -22.54 48.41 9.39
CA ARG A 104 -22.70 46.96 9.41
C ARG A 104 -21.43 46.33 9.96
N THR A 105 -21.60 45.41 10.89
CA THR A 105 -20.49 44.74 11.55
C THR A 105 -19.86 43.70 10.62
N PRO A 106 -18.59 43.31 10.85
CA PRO A 106 -17.96 42.13 10.22
C PRO A 106 -18.81 40.86 10.18
N GLU A 107 -19.70 40.68 11.16
CA GLU A 107 -20.55 39.51 11.29
C GLU A 107 -21.74 39.58 10.34
N ASP A 108 -22.27 40.78 10.10
CA ASP A 108 -23.36 41.00 9.15
C ASP A 108 -22.94 40.67 7.71
N GLU A 109 -21.73 41.06 7.31
CA GLU A 109 -21.15 40.75 5.99
C GLU A 109 -20.93 39.24 5.81
N ARG A 110 -20.40 38.57 6.84
CA ARG A 110 -20.21 37.10 6.84
C ARG A 110 -21.55 36.37 6.75
N ASN A 111 -22.55 36.85 7.48
CA ASN A 111 -23.88 36.25 7.47
C ASN A 111 -24.56 36.44 6.10
N LEU A 112 -24.40 37.62 5.46
CA LEU A 112 -24.90 37.87 4.10
C LEU A 112 -24.26 36.94 3.07
N PHE A 113 -22.95 36.74 3.15
CA PHE A 113 -22.23 35.86 2.22
C PHE A 113 -22.65 34.40 2.37
N ILE A 114 -22.80 33.91 3.60
CA ILE A 114 -23.31 32.56 3.87
C ILE A 114 -24.75 32.40 3.35
N GLN A 115 -25.56 33.44 3.47
CA GLN A 115 -26.93 33.44 2.98
C GLN A 115 -26.98 33.38 1.44
N GLN A 116 -26.16 34.16 0.74
CA GLN A 116 -26.05 34.11 -0.72
C GLN A 116 -25.61 32.73 -1.25
N ILE A 117 -24.69 32.06 -0.55
CA ILE A 117 -24.30 30.69 -0.92
C ILE A 117 -25.47 29.72 -0.74
N LYS A 118 -26.22 29.81 0.37
CA LYS A 118 -27.40 28.97 0.61
C LYS A 118 -28.49 29.18 -0.44
N GLU A 119 -28.73 30.43 -0.83
CA GLU A 119 -29.73 30.81 -1.84
C GLU A 119 -29.30 30.38 -3.25
N GLY A 120 -28.01 30.51 -3.59
CA GLY A 120 -27.47 30.06 -4.89
C GLY A 120 -27.44 28.53 -5.04
N THR A 121 -27.31 27.78 -3.94
CA THR A 121 -27.31 26.30 -3.97
C THR A 121 -28.71 25.72 -4.20
N LEU A 122 -29.78 26.50 -4.01
CA LEU A 122 -31.17 26.06 -4.24
C LEU A 122 -31.67 26.29 -5.68
N GLN A 123 -30.83 26.84 -6.56
CA GLN A 123 -31.16 27.09 -7.98
C GLN A 123 -30.48 26.09 -8.95
N SER A 124 -29.87 25.01 -8.46
CA SER A 124 -29.29 23.92 -9.28
C SER A 124 -29.96 22.58 -8.96
#